data_AF-A0A519KD23-F1
#
_entry.id   AF-A0A519KD23-F1
#
_cell.length_a   1.000
_cell.length_b   1.000
_cell.length_c   1.000
_cell.angle_alpha   90.00
_cell.angle_beta   90.00
_cell.angle_gamma   90.00
#
_symmetry.space_group_name_H-M   'P 1'
#
loop_
_entity.id
_entity.type
_entity.pdbx_description
1 polymer ?
#
loop_
_entity_poly.entity_id
_entity_poly.type
_entity_poly.pdbx_seq_one_letter_code
_entity_poly.pdbx_strand_id
1 'polypeptide(L)'
;MHEAVYIRSASGKFPCKVKTAESKIIFDTSEFGHEPFDIEIHLKSEITSFRNHDYTWADLTSAQVFCEFSPKVVRLKNGNYVQPNVLCGIWQVNPDHPKILLWRFNVEDSHPLTVYLGKTNDKVIAQAAIRPLPVNPALLFSDEAVEFSRSKIPFSAVACFTDHCDYDTGESLALQRKLFHEHSIKVTKGFFLNDYSKRGNNASFEKNREELNLWRHEGHELAYHSLSQSIKPDEQPISDFKNFIPPYPDLNVWIDHGYQPYNLSLYRNSAIEDSEYGSRLEQLGIHIMWNYIDSGTASEGVINQMNTSDFTLRRYAAGIRNFRFSKRMALLLKNIIFHYYASEKLITSYKKTVGGLKAIVFKKQLGKIPRFVADSVQLSWPVLKVMLFWKKHRDQPYRLAKYAPLLFRHRIGNRDLFIFQTIEMVDFKKGLSVANIEKLIHESGIFIAHTYFAVPMKYHSGRMFKTADQLDPEVAANFTNLGDRIRRKEIWNPTLGELATFLSKFDAVLLDVVNGKIVVVESGEIPFRTIK
;
A
#
# COMPACT_ATOMS: atom_id res chain seq x y z
N MET A 1 26.54 15.19 19.74
CA MET A 1 25.37 14.58 19.09
C MET A 1 24.98 15.33 17.81
N HIS A 2 24.66 16.64 17.85
CA HIS A 2 24.35 17.45 16.66
C HIS A 2 25.18 18.74 16.56
N GLU A 3 25.22 19.36 15.39
CA GLU A 3 25.79 20.68 15.09
C GLU A 3 24.71 21.75 14.94
N ALA A 4 23.62 21.44 14.23
CA ALA A 4 22.48 22.33 14.03
C ALA A 4 21.21 21.52 13.76
N VAL A 5 20.05 22.10 14.05
CA VAL A 5 18.75 21.50 13.76
C VAL A 5 17.81 22.57 13.22
N TYR A 6 17.11 22.26 12.13
CA TYR A 6 16.18 23.17 11.48
C TYR A 6 14.82 22.51 11.26
N ILE A 7 13.75 23.28 11.37
CA ILE A 7 12.45 22.91 10.81
C ILE A 7 12.36 23.49 9.40
N ARG A 8 11.96 22.67 8.43
CA ARG A 8 11.57 23.10 7.08
C ARG A 8 10.08 22.88 6.90
N SER A 9 9.36 23.90 6.46
CA SER A 9 7.93 23.83 6.14
C SER A 9 7.64 24.67 4.90
N ALA A 10 6.36 24.76 4.52
CA ALA A 10 5.93 25.66 3.44
C ALA A 10 6.28 27.13 3.71
N SER A 11 6.37 27.55 4.98
CA SER A 11 6.70 28.93 5.36
C SER A 11 8.20 29.24 5.35
N GLY A 12 9.07 28.23 5.23
CA GLY A 12 10.51 28.43 5.12
C GLY A 12 11.34 27.46 5.96
N LYS A 13 12.58 27.86 6.26
CA LYS A 13 13.53 27.10 7.09
C LYS A 13 13.90 27.91 8.32
N PHE A 14 13.71 27.34 9.51
CA PHE A 14 13.90 28.03 10.79
C PHE A 14 14.73 27.17 11.75
N PRO A 15 15.53 27.76 12.65
CA PRO A 15 16.17 27.01 13.73
C PRO A 15 15.13 26.28 14.58
N CYS A 16 15.34 25.00 14.86
CA CYS A 16 14.48 24.21 15.74
C CYS A 16 14.91 24.42 17.20
N LYS A 17 13.96 24.66 18.11
CA LYS A 17 14.24 24.63 19.55
C LYS A 17 14.49 23.18 19.97
N VAL A 18 15.67 22.94 20.56
CA VAL A 18 16.09 21.60 20.98
C VAL A 18 16.40 21.55 22.46
N LYS A 19 15.99 20.47 23.12
CA LYS A 19 16.42 20.14 24.48
C LYS A 19 17.34 18.92 24.42
N THR A 20 18.54 19.06 24.96
CA THR A 20 19.51 17.95 25.04
C THR A 20 19.56 17.43 26.47
N ALA A 21 19.53 16.11 26.64
CA ALA A 21 19.71 15.44 27.92
C ALA A 21 20.50 14.14 27.70
N GLU A 22 21.60 13.93 28.40
CA GLU A 22 22.47 12.75 28.29
C GLU A 22 22.78 12.34 26.84
N SER A 23 22.17 11.26 26.36
CA SER A 23 22.29 10.70 25.00
C SER A 23 20.99 10.85 24.18
N LYS A 24 20.24 11.93 24.41
CA LYS A 24 18.94 12.21 23.78
C LYS A 24 18.87 13.68 23.34
N ILE A 25 18.32 13.92 22.15
CA ILE A 25 17.96 15.25 21.64
C ILE A 25 16.46 15.27 21.37
N ILE A 26 15.72 16.17 22.02
CA ILE A 26 14.28 16.34 21.85
C ILE A 26 14.02 17.59 21.00
N PHE A 27 13.14 17.48 20.01
CA PHE A 27 12.77 18.55 19.09
C PHE A 27 11.39 19.11 19.46
N ASP A 28 11.28 20.42 19.63
CA ASP A 28 9.98 21.06 19.82
C ASP A 28 9.27 21.18 18.46
N THR A 29 8.12 20.51 18.35
CA THR A 29 7.29 20.47 17.14
C THR A 29 5.87 20.99 17.37
N SER A 30 5.63 21.64 18.51
CA SER A 30 4.30 22.09 18.95
C SER A 30 3.58 22.99 17.93
N GLU A 31 4.32 23.74 17.12
CA GLU A 31 3.79 24.66 16.11
C GLU A 31 3.43 23.99 14.75
N PHE A 32 3.75 22.71 14.53
CA PHE A 32 3.74 22.10 13.18
C PHE A 32 2.84 20.84 13.04
N GLY A 33 1.95 20.57 13.99
CA GLY A 33 1.25 19.28 14.12
C GLY A 33 0.33 18.85 12.95
N HIS A 34 0.01 19.72 12.00
CA HIS A 34 -0.97 19.44 10.93
C HIS A 34 -0.48 19.70 9.50
N GLU A 35 0.63 20.40 9.33
CA GLU A 35 1.18 20.71 8.01
C GLU A 35 2.32 19.75 7.64
N PRO A 36 2.68 19.64 6.36
CA PRO A 36 3.94 19.00 5.97
C PRO A 36 5.14 19.77 6.51
N PHE A 37 6.02 19.08 7.24
CA PHE A 37 7.29 19.65 7.70
C PHE A 37 8.39 18.60 7.78
N ASP A 38 9.65 19.05 7.73
CA ASP A 38 10.83 18.23 7.94
C ASP A 38 11.64 18.77 9.14
N ILE A 39 12.17 17.87 9.96
CA ILE A 39 13.28 18.16 10.89
C ILE A 39 14.57 17.81 10.16
N GLU A 40 15.39 18.82 9.85
CA GLU A 40 16.72 18.65 9.28
C GLU A 40 17.76 18.68 10.39
N ILE A 41 18.44 17.55 10.59
CA ILE A 41 19.34 17.33 11.71
C ILE A 41 20.76 17.19 11.17
N HIS A 42 21.63 18.12 11.55
CA HIS A 42 23.05 18.09 11.21
C HIS A 42 23.80 17.39 12.35
N LEU A 43 24.31 16.19 12.09
CA LEU A 43 25.03 15.36 13.03
C LEU A 43 26.51 15.75 13.08
N LYS A 44 27.15 15.62 14.25
CA LYS A 44 28.61 15.84 14.38
C LYS A 44 29.43 14.77 13.67
N SER A 45 28.89 13.56 13.56
CA SER A 45 29.55 12.40 12.94
C SER A 45 28.77 11.96 11.70
N GLU A 46 29.49 11.46 10.70
CA GLU A 46 28.92 10.95 9.46
C GLU A 46 28.15 9.65 9.72
N ILE A 47 27.01 9.51 9.05
CA ILE A 47 26.29 8.24 8.92
C ILE A 47 27.07 7.37 7.94
N THR A 48 27.48 6.18 8.38
CA THR A 48 28.27 5.24 7.57
C THR A 48 27.42 4.10 7.03
N SER A 49 26.51 3.58 7.86
CA SER A 49 25.62 2.49 7.50
C SER A 49 24.25 2.65 8.16
N PHE A 50 23.29 1.86 7.71
CA PHE A 50 21.92 1.88 8.20
C PHE A 50 21.37 0.47 8.28
N ARG A 51 20.36 0.29 9.13
CA ARG A 51 19.58 -0.94 9.22
C ARG A 51 18.48 -0.91 8.15
N ASN A 52 18.65 -1.74 7.14
CA ASN A 52 17.79 -1.78 5.96
C ASN A 52 16.42 -2.40 6.28
N HIS A 53 15.48 -2.30 5.34
CA HIS A 53 14.14 -2.84 5.48
C HIS A 53 14.15 -4.36 5.77
N ASP A 54 15.13 -5.09 5.28
CA ASP A 54 15.33 -6.54 5.50
C ASP A 54 16.01 -6.90 6.83
N TYR A 55 16.18 -5.94 7.74
CA TYR A 55 16.90 -6.12 9.00
C TYR A 55 18.36 -6.56 8.81
N THR A 56 19.02 -6.07 7.76
CA THR A 56 20.48 -6.22 7.59
C THR A 56 21.18 -4.86 7.62
N TRP A 57 22.48 -4.85 7.91
CA TRP A 57 23.28 -3.64 7.79
C TRP A 57 23.66 -3.40 6.34
N ALA A 58 23.46 -2.18 5.86
CA ALA A 58 23.84 -1.75 4.52
C ALA A 58 24.62 -0.44 4.56
N ASP A 59 25.62 -0.31 3.70
CA ASP A 59 26.42 0.90 3.55
C ASP A 59 25.63 2.01 2.86
N LEU A 60 25.87 3.26 3.28
CA LEU A 60 25.28 4.43 2.65
C LEU A 60 25.91 4.72 1.28
N THR A 61 25.55 3.92 0.28
CA THR A 61 26.03 4.03 -1.12
C THR A 61 25.05 4.77 -2.03
N SER A 62 23.80 4.92 -1.59
CA SER A 62 22.73 5.64 -2.31
C SER A 62 21.77 6.25 -1.31
N ALA A 63 21.00 7.25 -1.75
CA ALA A 63 20.00 7.88 -0.89
C ALA A 63 18.96 6.85 -0.41
N GLN A 64 18.66 6.86 0.89
CA GLN A 64 17.73 5.92 1.51
C GLN A 64 16.50 6.62 2.06
N VAL A 65 15.40 5.87 2.11
CA VAL A 65 14.12 6.28 2.68
C VAL A 65 13.66 5.20 3.64
N PHE A 66 13.32 5.58 4.88
CA PHE A 66 12.80 4.66 5.89
C PHE A 66 11.41 5.10 6.31
N CYS A 67 10.41 4.27 6.04
CA CYS A 67 9.05 4.48 6.49
C CYS A 67 8.87 4.01 7.94
N GLU A 68 7.65 4.11 8.45
CA GLU A 68 7.28 3.86 9.85
C GLU A 68 7.48 2.40 10.27
N PHE A 69 7.47 1.47 9.31
CA PHE A 69 7.66 0.04 9.54
C PHE A 69 9.12 -0.43 9.32
N SER A 70 10.02 0.49 9.00
CA SER A 70 11.46 0.20 8.88
C SER A 70 12.15 0.33 10.25
N PRO A 71 13.29 -0.35 10.49
CA PRO A 71 13.99 -0.29 11.78
C PRO A 71 14.40 1.13 12.22
N LYS A 72 14.64 2.05 11.27
CA LYS A 72 15.12 3.43 11.51
C LYS A 72 16.31 3.49 12.48
N VAL A 73 17.33 2.69 12.19
CA VAL A 73 18.60 2.73 12.91
C VAL A 73 19.71 3.10 11.93
N VAL A 74 20.53 4.08 12.29
CA VAL A 74 21.74 4.43 11.54
C VAL A 74 22.97 4.28 12.44
N ARG A 75 24.10 3.91 11.84
CA ARG A 75 25.40 3.85 12.51
C ARG A 75 26.22 5.06 12.12
N LEU A 76 26.82 5.68 13.11
CA LEU A 76 27.74 6.79 12.93
C LEU A 76 29.19 6.30 12.87
N LYS A 77 30.05 7.09 12.23
CA LYS A 77 31.50 6.82 12.11
C LYS A 77 32.21 6.68 13.46
N ASN A 78 31.68 7.32 14.51
CA ASN A 78 32.21 7.19 15.87
C ASN A 78 31.75 5.91 16.59
N GLY A 79 31.00 5.03 15.92
CA GLY A 79 30.55 3.74 16.46
C GLY A 79 29.13 3.76 17.03
N ASN A 80 28.58 4.92 17.39
CA ASN A 80 27.26 5.02 18.00
C ASN A 80 26.14 4.73 16.99
N TYR A 81 25.06 4.13 17.49
CA TYR A 81 23.77 4.05 16.84
C TYR A 81 22.91 5.27 17.14
N VAL A 82 22.06 5.62 16.17
CA VAL A 82 21.03 6.64 16.28
C VAL A 82 19.69 6.06 15.88
N GLN A 83 18.68 6.27 16.73
CA GLN A 83 17.31 5.77 16.55
C GLN A 83 16.30 6.83 17.02
N PRO A 84 15.08 6.93 16.43
CA PRO A 84 14.09 7.86 16.94
C PRO A 84 13.41 7.31 18.21
N ASN A 85 12.89 8.19 19.06
CA ASN A 85 12.04 7.78 20.19
C ASN A 85 10.68 7.23 19.76
N VAL A 86 10.19 7.61 18.59
CA VAL A 86 8.91 7.19 18.01
C VAL A 86 9.09 6.74 16.57
N LEU A 87 8.27 5.80 16.12
CA LEU A 87 8.37 5.23 14.77
C LEU A 87 7.63 6.02 13.70
N CYS A 88 6.85 7.05 14.03
CA CYS A 88 6.15 7.87 13.03
C CYS A 88 7.10 8.71 12.15
N GLY A 89 6.59 9.15 10.99
CA GLY A 89 7.32 9.96 10.02
C GLY A 89 8.28 9.15 9.15
N ILE A 90 9.07 9.83 8.31
CA ILE A 90 9.95 9.19 7.33
C ILE A 90 11.37 9.70 7.50
N TRP A 91 12.36 8.82 7.57
CA TRP A 91 13.76 9.24 7.53
C TRP A 91 14.29 9.23 6.10
N GLN A 92 15.12 10.22 5.78
CA GLN A 92 15.94 10.24 4.58
C GLN A 92 17.38 10.59 4.89
N VAL A 93 18.29 9.87 4.25
CA VAL A 93 19.74 10.07 4.32
C VAL A 93 20.30 10.05 2.91
N ASN A 94 21.26 10.92 2.62
CA ASN A 94 21.90 11.00 1.31
C ASN A 94 23.43 10.83 1.49
N PRO A 95 24.09 9.92 0.75
CA PRO A 95 25.55 9.79 0.76
C PRO A 95 26.29 11.09 0.41
N ASP A 96 25.70 11.97 -0.39
CA ASP A 96 26.31 13.27 -0.73
C ASP A 96 26.36 14.23 0.47
N HIS A 97 25.53 13.97 1.48
CA HIS A 97 25.41 14.76 2.70
C HIS A 97 25.32 13.83 3.92
N PRO A 98 26.39 13.06 4.23
CA PRO A 98 26.33 11.94 5.16
C PRO A 98 26.14 12.36 6.62
N LYS A 99 26.26 13.65 6.93
CA LYS A 99 25.98 14.22 8.26
C LYS A 99 24.54 14.71 8.41
N ILE A 100 23.72 14.69 7.36
CA ILE A 100 22.36 15.22 7.40
C ILE A 100 21.36 14.06 7.45
N LEU A 101 20.56 14.03 8.51
CA LEU A 101 19.35 13.21 8.62
C LEU A 101 18.14 14.12 8.43
N LEU A 102 17.27 13.78 7.48
CA LEU A 102 15.98 14.44 7.30
C LEU A 102 14.89 13.55 7.89
N TRP A 103 14.14 14.06 8.87
CA TRP A 103 12.96 13.40 9.43
C TRP A 103 11.70 14.15 8.98
N ARG A 104 10.97 13.54 8.05
CA ARG A 104 9.84 14.14 7.34
C ARG A 104 8.51 13.71 7.96
N PHE A 105 7.59 14.64 8.06
CA PHE A 105 6.24 14.43 8.58
C PHE A 105 5.22 14.96 7.58
N ASN A 106 4.17 14.17 7.32
CA ASN A 106 3.08 14.53 6.41
C ASN A 106 3.52 14.96 4.99
N VAL A 107 4.67 14.46 4.51
CA VAL A 107 5.18 14.77 3.16
C VAL A 107 4.22 14.24 2.08
N GLU A 108 4.08 14.95 0.95
CA GLU A 108 3.26 14.51 -0.18
C GLU A 108 3.54 13.05 -0.56
N ASP A 109 2.49 12.28 -0.87
CA ASP A 109 2.50 10.87 -1.23
C ASP A 109 2.89 9.89 -0.10
N SER A 110 3.13 10.36 1.14
CA SER A 110 3.40 9.46 2.27
C SER A 110 2.14 8.71 2.74
N HIS A 111 0.98 9.37 2.67
CA HIS A 111 -0.31 8.81 3.07
C HIS A 111 -1.36 9.13 1.99
N PRO A 112 -1.21 8.56 0.78
CA PRO A 112 -2.00 8.97 -0.36
C PRO A 112 -3.44 8.43 -0.28
N LEU A 113 -4.40 9.25 -0.67
CA LEU A 113 -5.82 8.91 -0.76
C LEU A 113 -6.34 9.16 -2.16
N THR A 114 -7.15 8.23 -2.67
CA THR A 114 -7.97 8.52 -3.85
C THR A 114 -9.17 9.36 -3.43
N VAL A 115 -9.36 10.51 -4.05
CA VAL A 115 -10.56 11.34 -3.92
C VAL A 115 -11.05 11.69 -5.32
N TYR A 116 -12.35 11.58 -5.54
CA TYR A 116 -13.01 12.09 -6.74
C TYR A 116 -13.52 13.50 -6.47
N LEU A 117 -13.29 14.42 -7.42
CA LEU A 117 -13.68 15.83 -7.31
C LEU A 117 -14.54 16.28 -8.49
N GLY A 118 -15.46 17.19 -8.21
CA GLY A 118 -16.27 17.88 -9.22
C GLY A 118 -17.33 17.00 -9.88
N LYS A 119 -18.11 17.60 -10.79
CA LYS A 119 -19.28 16.96 -11.43
C LYS A 119 -18.91 15.80 -12.36
N THR A 120 -17.67 15.71 -12.81
CA THR A 120 -17.17 14.64 -13.68
C THR A 120 -16.52 13.49 -12.92
N ASN A 121 -16.45 13.57 -11.57
CA ASN A 121 -15.70 12.64 -10.73
C ASN A 121 -14.28 12.46 -11.26
N ASP A 122 -13.53 13.56 -11.31
CA ASP A 122 -12.12 13.52 -11.69
C ASP A 122 -11.34 12.93 -10.52
N LYS A 123 -10.62 11.83 -10.75
CA LYS A 123 -9.77 11.20 -9.74
C LYS A 123 -8.58 12.12 -9.43
N VAL A 124 -8.28 12.30 -8.15
CA VAL A 124 -7.13 13.06 -7.63
C VAL A 124 -6.50 12.28 -6.48
N ILE A 125 -5.17 12.38 -6.36
CA ILE A 125 -4.44 11.87 -5.19
C ILE A 125 -4.35 13.01 -4.17
N ALA A 126 -4.99 12.81 -3.02
CA ALA A 126 -4.93 13.70 -1.86
C ALA A 126 -4.04 13.09 -0.76
N GLN A 127 -3.74 13.86 0.28
CA GLN A 127 -3.04 13.40 1.47
C GLN A 127 -4.05 13.11 2.58
N ALA A 128 -3.83 12.05 3.36
CA ALA A 128 -4.64 11.76 4.52
C ALA A 128 -4.56 12.89 5.57
N ALA A 129 -5.71 13.22 6.18
CA ALA A 129 -5.78 14.05 7.37
C ALA A 129 -5.23 13.27 8.58
N ILE A 130 -4.09 13.69 9.11
CA ILE A 130 -3.33 13.00 10.16
C ILE A 130 -3.44 13.77 11.49
N ARG A 131 -3.24 13.06 12.61
CA ARG A 131 -3.22 13.65 13.95
C ARG A 131 -1.88 14.34 14.25
N PRO A 132 -1.86 15.28 15.22
CA PRO A 132 -0.62 15.73 15.82
C PRO A 132 0.18 14.55 16.39
N LEU A 133 1.49 14.75 16.47
CA LEU A 133 2.38 13.77 17.07
C LEU A 133 2.01 13.55 18.55
N PRO A 134 1.99 12.30 19.03
CA PRO A 134 1.59 11.99 20.41
C PRO A 134 2.60 12.52 21.43
N VAL A 135 3.87 12.63 21.04
CA VAL A 135 4.98 13.18 21.82
C VAL A 135 5.93 13.95 20.91
N ASN A 136 6.74 14.82 21.49
CA ASN A 136 7.82 15.49 20.75
C ASN A 136 8.82 14.44 20.20
N PRO A 137 9.15 14.49 18.90
CA PRO A 137 10.20 13.65 18.33
C PRO A 137 11.54 13.87 19.02
N ALA A 138 12.32 12.81 19.13
CA ALA A 138 13.66 12.83 19.70
C ALA A 138 14.57 11.82 19.00
N LEU A 139 15.86 12.15 18.93
CA LEU A 139 16.91 11.20 18.56
C LEU A 139 17.61 10.66 19.80
N LEU A 140 17.76 9.34 19.84
CA LEU A 140 18.44 8.57 20.87
C LEU A 140 19.80 8.12 20.35
N PHE A 141 20.82 8.19 21.19
CA PHE A 141 22.20 7.80 20.88
C PHE A 141 22.66 6.72 21.85
N SER A 142 23.22 5.62 21.34
CA SER A 142 23.69 4.51 22.18
C SER A 142 24.67 3.63 21.42
N ASP A 143 25.32 2.68 22.10
CA ASP A 143 26.11 1.60 21.51
C ASP A 143 25.26 0.36 21.16
N GLU A 144 23.97 0.37 21.51
CA GLU A 144 22.98 -0.65 21.17
C GLU A 144 21.75 0.03 20.52
N ALA A 145 20.98 -0.73 19.74
CA ALA A 145 19.70 -0.27 19.18
C ALA A 145 18.64 -1.35 19.27
N VAL A 146 17.37 -1.01 19.05
CA VAL A 146 16.26 -1.96 19.09
C VAL A 146 15.57 -2.00 17.74
N GLU A 147 15.21 -3.18 17.25
CA GLU A 147 14.36 -3.30 16.06
C GLU A 147 13.10 -4.11 16.35
N PHE A 148 11.99 -3.64 15.78
CA PHE A 148 10.66 -4.20 15.96
C PHE A 148 10.29 -5.07 14.76
N SER A 149 9.64 -6.19 15.04
CA SER A 149 9.17 -7.09 14.00
C SER A 149 7.88 -6.56 13.36
N ARG A 150 7.83 -6.59 12.03
CA ARG A 150 6.61 -6.37 11.24
C ARG A 150 5.65 -7.58 11.19
N SER A 151 5.92 -8.63 11.96
CA SER A 151 5.17 -9.88 11.91
C SER A 151 4.97 -10.51 13.28
N LYS A 152 3.82 -11.20 13.45
CA LYS A 152 3.53 -11.95 14.68
C LYS A 152 4.48 -13.12 14.89
N ILE A 153 4.91 -13.76 13.80
CA ILE A 153 6.05 -14.67 13.81
C ILE A 153 7.29 -13.79 13.69
N PRO A 154 8.11 -13.64 14.75
CA PRO A 154 9.12 -12.57 14.78
C PRO A 154 10.08 -12.64 13.60
N PHE A 155 10.21 -11.52 12.89
CA PHE A 155 11.09 -11.29 11.75
C PHE A 155 10.83 -12.24 10.57
N SER A 156 9.62 -12.81 10.45
CA SER A 156 9.20 -13.55 9.26
C SER A 156 8.69 -12.62 8.17
N ALA A 157 8.61 -13.14 6.94
CA ALA A 157 7.84 -12.52 5.87
C ALA A 157 6.34 -12.45 6.16
N VAL A 158 5.63 -11.59 5.44
CA VAL A 158 4.17 -11.41 5.54
C VAL A 158 3.52 -11.47 4.16
N ALA A 159 2.51 -12.33 4.03
CA ALA A 159 1.68 -12.44 2.83
C ALA A 159 0.22 -12.18 3.21
N CYS A 160 -0.34 -11.04 2.81
CA CYS A 160 -1.73 -10.68 3.06
C CYS A 160 -2.47 -10.57 1.72
N PHE A 161 -3.64 -11.19 1.61
CA PHE A 161 -4.46 -11.15 0.40
C PHE A 161 -5.79 -10.45 0.66
N THR A 162 -6.16 -9.57 -0.25
CA THR A 162 -7.47 -8.94 -0.34
C THR A 162 -8.08 -9.25 -1.70
N ASP A 163 -9.37 -9.58 -1.73
CA ASP A 163 -10.06 -9.93 -2.96
C ASP A 163 -11.00 -8.83 -3.43
N HIS A 164 -10.91 -8.51 -4.72
CA HIS A 164 -11.85 -7.67 -5.45
C HIS A 164 -12.85 -8.59 -6.16
N CYS A 165 -13.95 -8.89 -5.49
CA CYS A 165 -14.93 -9.93 -5.82
C CYS A 165 -15.82 -9.64 -7.05
N ASP A 166 -15.41 -8.69 -7.90
CA ASP A 166 -16.13 -8.24 -9.09
C ASP A 166 -16.52 -9.38 -10.03
N TYR A 167 -15.78 -10.49 -10.00
CA TYR A 167 -16.00 -11.59 -10.93
C TYR A 167 -16.48 -12.88 -10.31
N ASP A 168 -16.77 -12.88 -9.03
CA ASP A 168 -17.22 -14.08 -8.36
C ASP A 168 -18.59 -14.57 -8.86
N THR A 169 -18.70 -15.89 -8.91
CA THR A 169 -19.93 -16.66 -9.03
C THR A 169 -20.03 -17.61 -7.84
N GLY A 170 -21.18 -18.23 -7.62
CA GLY A 170 -21.32 -19.23 -6.56
C GLY A 170 -20.30 -20.37 -6.68
N GLU A 171 -20.04 -20.81 -7.91
CA GLU A 171 -19.07 -21.87 -8.19
C GLU A 171 -17.62 -21.43 -7.95
N SER A 172 -17.25 -20.22 -8.40
CA SER A 172 -15.89 -19.73 -8.20
C SER A 172 -15.59 -19.46 -6.72
N LEU A 173 -16.59 -19.07 -5.93
CA LEU A 173 -16.45 -18.93 -4.48
C LEU A 173 -16.05 -20.26 -3.82
N ALA A 174 -16.75 -21.35 -4.13
CA ALA A 174 -16.47 -22.66 -3.56
C ALA A 174 -15.10 -23.21 -3.98
N LEU A 175 -14.73 -23.03 -5.24
CA LEU A 175 -13.43 -23.47 -5.75
C LEU A 175 -12.26 -22.69 -5.13
N GLN A 176 -12.40 -21.37 -4.98
CA GLN A 176 -11.40 -20.54 -4.30
C GLN A 176 -11.22 -20.97 -2.84
N ARG A 177 -12.32 -21.09 -2.08
CA ARG A 177 -12.26 -21.51 -0.67
C ARG A 177 -11.53 -22.83 -0.51
N LYS A 178 -11.92 -23.84 -1.30
CA LYS A 178 -11.31 -25.16 -1.25
C LYS A 178 -9.80 -25.11 -1.47
N LEU A 179 -9.33 -24.37 -2.49
CA LEU A 179 -7.90 -24.19 -2.74
C LEU A 179 -7.17 -23.59 -1.53
N PHE A 180 -7.74 -22.54 -0.94
CA PHE A 180 -7.11 -21.86 0.19
C PHE A 180 -7.10 -22.74 1.45
N HIS A 181 -8.20 -23.43 1.72
CA HIS A 181 -8.31 -24.39 2.82
C HIS A 181 -7.25 -25.50 2.73
N GLU A 182 -7.12 -26.14 1.56
CA GLU A 182 -6.15 -27.20 1.29
C GLU A 182 -4.69 -26.76 1.51
N HIS A 183 -4.42 -25.45 1.39
CA HIS A 183 -3.09 -24.89 1.55
C HIS A 183 -2.88 -24.08 2.83
N SER A 184 -3.87 -24.05 3.74
CA SER A 184 -3.80 -23.27 4.99
C SER A 184 -3.58 -21.78 4.76
N ILE A 185 -4.18 -21.23 3.70
CA ILE A 185 -4.05 -19.83 3.30
C ILE A 185 -5.30 -19.08 3.75
N LYS A 186 -5.09 -17.99 4.49
CA LYS A 186 -6.11 -17.01 4.85
C LYS A 186 -6.15 -15.87 3.85
N VAL A 187 -7.35 -15.34 3.65
CA VAL A 187 -7.66 -14.28 2.70
C VAL A 187 -8.73 -13.38 3.32
N THR A 188 -8.65 -12.08 3.05
CA THR A 188 -9.76 -11.15 3.24
C THR A 188 -10.62 -11.15 1.98
N LYS A 189 -11.72 -11.89 2.04
CA LYS A 189 -12.64 -12.13 0.94
C LYS A 189 -13.64 -10.97 0.81
N GLY A 190 -13.52 -10.20 -0.27
CA GLY A 190 -14.54 -9.22 -0.64
C GLY A 190 -15.87 -9.90 -0.95
N PHE A 191 -16.98 -9.26 -0.59
CA PHE A 191 -18.31 -9.66 -1.04
C PHE A 191 -19.23 -8.44 -1.20
N PHE A 192 -20.25 -8.59 -2.05
CA PHE A 192 -21.36 -7.65 -2.13
C PHE A 192 -22.50 -8.11 -1.23
N LEU A 193 -23.12 -7.18 -0.50
CA LEU A 193 -24.29 -7.50 0.33
C LEU A 193 -25.50 -7.87 -0.55
N ASN A 194 -25.83 -6.98 -1.48
CA ASN A 194 -27.04 -7.02 -2.29
C ASN A 194 -26.77 -7.71 -3.64
N ASP A 195 -27.72 -8.52 -4.10
CA ASP A 195 -27.76 -9.05 -5.47
C ASP A 195 -28.23 -7.97 -6.46
N TYR A 196 -27.35 -7.02 -6.73
CA TYR A 196 -27.57 -6.02 -7.76
C TYR A 196 -26.35 -5.88 -8.67
N SER A 197 -26.50 -6.40 -9.89
CA SER A 197 -25.42 -6.54 -10.85
C SER A 197 -25.95 -6.41 -12.29
N LYS A 198 -25.12 -5.81 -13.16
CA LYS A 198 -25.35 -5.84 -14.62
C LYS A 198 -25.00 -7.19 -15.26
N ARG A 199 -24.46 -8.14 -14.48
CA ARG A 199 -24.09 -9.48 -14.93
C ARG A 199 -25.14 -10.48 -14.47
N GLY A 200 -25.45 -11.44 -15.35
CA GLY A 200 -26.40 -12.51 -15.03
C GLY A 200 -25.90 -13.51 -13.98
N ASN A 201 -24.57 -13.67 -13.84
CA ASN A 201 -23.96 -14.51 -12.81
C ASN A 201 -23.00 -13.67 -11.96
N ASN A 202 -23.37 -13.48 -10.69
CA ASN A 202 -22.69 -12.70 -9.67
C ASN A 202 -22.90 -13.35 -8.31
N ALA A 203 -21.88 -13.33 -7.46
CA ALA A 203 -22.01 -13.72 -6.07
C ALA A 203 -22.38 -12.53 -5.17
N SER A 204 -23.26 -12.77 -4.20
CA SER A 204 -23.62 -11.81 -3.16
C SER A 204 -23.98 -12.53 -1.86
N PHE A 205 -24.05 -11.79 -0.76
CA PHE A 205 -24.50 -12.34 0.52
C PHE A 205 -25.92 -12.89 0.43
N GLU A 206 -26.84 -12.14 -0.18
CA GLU A 206 -28.24 -12.55 -0.36
C GLU A 206 -28.40 -13.93 -1.03
N LYS A 207 -27.53 -14.26 -2.00
CA LYS A 207 -27.60 -15.52 -2.75
C LYS A 207 -26.67 -16.61 -2.24
N ASN A 208 -25.52 -16.24 -1.67
CA ASN A 208 -24.41 -17.15 -1.39
C ASN A 208 -24.00 -17.16 0.08
N ARG A 209 -24.90 -16.76 0.99
CA ARG A 209 -24.67 -16.72 2.44
C ARG A 209 -24.03 -17.99 2.99
N GLU A 210 -24.56 -19.15 2.64
CA GLU A 210 -24.07 -20.41 3.21
C GLU A 210 -22.61 -20.70 2.81
N GLU A 211 -22.24 -20.41 1.58
CA GLU A 211 -20.85 -20.53 1.14
C GLU A 211 -19.96 -19.50 1.86
N LEU A 212 -20.39 -18.23 1.97
CA LEU A 212 -19.63 -17.19 2.69
C LEU A 212 -19.48 -17.49 4.20
N ASN A 213 -20.45 -18.16 4.82
CA ASN A 213 -20.31 -18.67 6.18
C ASN A 213 -19.16 -19.70 6.29
N LEU A 214 -19.01 -20.59 5.30
CA LEU A 214 -17.90 -21.55 5.28
C LEU A 214 -16.54 -20.86 5.20
N TRP A 215 -16.41 -19.79 4.41
CA TRP A 215 -15.17 -18.99 4.39
C TRP A 215 -14.82 -18.50 5.80
N ARG A 216 -15.79 -17.96 6.55
CA ARG A 216 -15.54 -17.51 7.92
C ARG A 216 -15.18 -18.64 8.87
N HIS A 217 -15.88 -19.77 8.79
CA HIS A 217 -15.59 -20.94 9.62
C HIS A 217 -14.18 -21.50 9.40
N GLU A 218 -13.63 -21.34 8.19
CA GLU A 218 -12.26 -21.72 7.86
C GLU A 218 -11.21 -20.66 8.20
N GLY A 219 -11.62 -19.56 8.85
CA GLY A 219 -10.73 -18.52 9.36
C GLY A 219 -10.39 -17.42 8.36
N HIS A 220 -11.13 -17.32 7.25
CA HIS A 220 -11.07 -16.17 6.37
C HIS A 220 -11.82 -14.97 6.97
N GLU A 221 -11.39 -13.77 6.59
CA GLU A 221 -12.12 -12.53 6.89
C GLU A 221 -13.05 -12.21 5.73
N LEU A 222 -14.27 -11.77 6.01
CA LEU A 222 -15.14 -11.18 4.99
C LEU A 222 -14.99 -9.65 5.04
N ALA A 223 -14.95 -9.01 3.89
CA ALA A 223 -14.91 -7.56 3.75
C ALA A 223 -16.01 -7.08 2.82
N TYR A 224 -16.67 -5.99 3.18
CA TYR A 224 -17.62 -5.36 2.28
C TYR A 224 -16.86 -4.80 1.08
N HIS A 225 -17.27 -5.14 -0.13
CA HIS A 225 -16.75 -4.52 -1.33
C HIS A 225 -17.80 -3.57 -1.90
N SER A 226 -18.05 -2.46 -1.20
CA SER A 226 -19.34 -1.76 -1.31
C SER A 226 -20.54 -2.68 -1.01
N LEU A 227 -21.77 -2.19 -1.20
CA LEU A 227 -22.98 -2.99 -0.92
C LEU A 227 -23.48 -3.76 -2.16
N SER A 228 -23.16 -3.30 -3.37
CA SER A 228 -23.55 -3.94 -4.62
C SER A 228 -22.48 -3.77 -5.71
N GLN A 229 -22.44 -4.72 -6.65
CA GLN A 229 -21.51 -4.70 -7.80
C GLN A 229 -21.93 -3.71 -8.89
N SER A 230 -23.07 -3.09 -8.79
CA SER A 230 -23.51 -2.06 -9.73
C SER A 230 -24.22 -0.95 -8.99
N ILE A 231 -24.14 0.26 -9.55
CA ILE A 231 -24.83 1.42 -8.99
C ILE A 231 -26.32 1.27 -9.26
N LYS A 232 -27.12 1.22 -8.20
CA LYS A 232 -28.59 1.30 -8.29
C LYS A 232 -29.02 2.69 -8.76
N PRO A 233 -30.21 2.85 -9.39
CA PRO A 233 -30.68 4.16 -9.82
C PRO A 233 -30.94 5.14 -8.67
N ASP A 234 -30.86 6.43 -8.98
CA ASP A 234 -31.30 7.54 -8.13
C ASP A 234 -30.67 7.52 -6.73
N GLU A 235 -31.46 7.79 -5.69
CA GLU A 235 -31.01 7.88 -4.29
C GLU A 235 -30.86 6.51 -3.61
N GLN A 236 -31.17 5.41 -4.30
CA GLN A 236 -31.15 4.07 -3.72
C GLN A 236 -29.78 3.67 -3.15
N PRO A 237 -28.63 3.94 -3.80
CA PRO A 237 -27.34 3.58 -3.23
C PRO A 237 -27.07 4.28 -1.88
N ILE A 238 -27.47 5.55 -1.75
CA ILE A 238 -27.32 6.30 -0.50
C ILE A 238 -28.26 5.75 0.56
N SER A 239 -29.50 5.44 0.19
CA SER A 239 -30.47 4.80 1.09
C SER A 239 -29.96 3.44 1.58
N ASP A 240 -29.41 2.61 0.69
CA ASP A 240 -28.79 1.33 1.05
C ASP A 240 -27.69 1.55 2.11
N PHE A 241 -26.78 2.51 1.89
CA PHE A 241 -25.71 2.79 2.84
C PHE A 241 -26.20 3.28 4.20
N LYS A 242 -27.20 4.15 4.22
CA LYS A 242 -27.79 4.68 5.47
C LYS A 242 -28.55 3.63 6.27
N ASN A 243 -29.15 2.66 5.59
CA ASN A 243 -30.12 1.75 6.21
C ASN A 243 -29.63 0.31 6.36
N PHE A 244 -28.54 -0.11 5.69
CA PHE A 244 -28.12 -1.50 5.79
C PHE A 244 -27.68 -1.86 7.21
N ILE A 245 -27.93 -3.11 7.58
CA ILE A 245 -27.50 -3.70 8.83
C ILE A 245 -26.42 -4.72 8.49
N PRO A 246 -25.21 -4.59 9.07
CA PRO A 246 -24.16 -5.59 8.94
C PRO A 246 -24.71 -7.00 9.20
N PRO A 247 -24.54 -7.97 8.29
CA PRO A 247 -24.90 -9.36 8.57
C PRO A 247 -24.09 -9.91 9.76
N TYR A 248 -22.94 -9.32 10.06
CA TYR A 248 -22.14 -9.66 11.23
C TYR A 248 -21.51 -8.41 11.86
N PRO A 249 -21.47 -8.33 13.21
CA PRO A 249 -21.01 -7.14 13.93
C PRO A 249 -19.48 -6.98 13.94
N ASP A 250 -18.73 -8.03 13.61
CA ASP A 250 -17.27 -8.05 13.67
C ASP A 250 -16.58 -7.72 12.34
N LEU A 251 -17.34 -7.43 11.26
CA LEU A 251 -16.77 -7.02 9.98
C LEU A 251 -16.33 -5.55 10.03
N ASN A 252 -15.02 -5.31 10.00
CA ASN A 252 -14.43 -3.98 10.16
C ASN A 252 -13.70 -3.46 8.90
N VAL A 253 -13.62 -4.26 7.83
CA VAL A 253 -12.93 -3.93 6.57
C VAL A 253 -13.92 -3.53 5.49
N TRP A 254 -13.61 -2.42 4.80
CA TRP A 254 -14.32 -1.94 3.62
C TRP A 254 -13.37 -1.76 2.43
N ILE A 255 -13.64 -2.47 1.34
CA ILE A 255 -12.92 -2.37 0.07
C ILE A 255 -13.67 -1.42 -0.85
N ASP A 256 -13.07 -0.25 -1.12
CA ASP A 256 -13.64 0.77 -2.00
C ASP A 256 -13.71 0.29 -3.46
N HIS A 257 -14.89 0.38 -4.09
CA HIS A 257 -15.14 0.01 -5.49
C HIS A 257 -14.95 1.18 -6.49
N GLY A 258 -14.70 2.38 -5.97
CA GLY A 258 -14.36 3.61 -6.70
C GLY A 258 -15.53 4.41 -7.28
N TYR A 259 -16.70 3.80 -7.46
CA TYR A 259 -17.81 4.46 -8.16
C TYR A 259 -19.12 4.55 -7.37
N GLN A 260 -19.24 3.85 -6.24
CA GLN A 260 -20.45 3.92 -5.43
C GLN A 260 -20.47 5.25 -4.66
N PRO A 261 -21.61 5.96 -4.60
CA PRO A 261 -21.65 7.31 -4.07
C PRO A 261 -21.36 7.39 -2.57
N TYR A 262 -21.42 6.28 -1.84
CA TYR A 262 -21.05 6.20 -0.41
C TYR A 262 -19.62 5.68 -0.19
N ASN A 263 -18.82 5.47 -1.22
CA ASN A 263 -17.45 5.02 -1.03
C ASN A 263 -16.54 6.14 -0.52
N LEU A 264 -15.49 5.77 0.20
CA LEU A 264 -14.50 6.69 0.77
C LEU A 264 -13.98 7.69 -0.27
N SER A 265 -13.73 7.20 -1.48
CA SER A 265 -13.24 7.99 -2.59
C SER A 265 -14.24 8.99 -3.16
N LEU A 266 -15.56 8.81 -2.94
CA LEU A 266 -16.63 9.53 -3.66
C LEU A 266 -17.70 10.19 -2.78
N TYR A 267 -17.80 9.87 -1.49
CA TYR A 267 -18.90 10.32 -0.61
C TYR A 267 -19.08 11.83 -0.56
N ARG A 268 -17.99 12.59 -0.59
CA ARG A 268 -18.04 14.07 -0.60
C ARG A 268 -18.69 14.63 -1.86
N ASN A 269 -18.46 14.02 -3.02
CA ASN A 269 -19.13 14.41 -4.27
C ASN A 269 -20.61 14.02 -4.29
N SER A 270 -21.04 13.16 -3.38
CA SER A 270 -22.41 12.67 -3.25
C SER A 270 -23.18 13.35 -2.12
N ALA A 271 -22.69 14.51 -1.66
CA ALA A 271 -23.30 15.32 -0.61
C ALA A 271 -23.50 14.60 0.73
N ILE A 272 -22.62 13.65 1.07
CA ILE A 272 -22.53 13.10 2.43
C ILE A 272 -21.47 13.90 3.18
N GLU A 273 -21.84 14.48 4.32
CA GLU A 273 -20.92 15.25 5.16
C GLU A 273 -19.93 14.32 5.90
N ASP A 274 -18.72 14.82 6.16
CA ASP A 274 -17.67 14.07 6.87
C ASP A 274 -18.14 13.55 8.24
N SER A 275 -18.93 14.34 8.99
CA SER A 275 -19.48 13.94 10.29
C SER A 275 -20.49 12.80 10.16
N GLU A 276 -21.41 12.89 9.20
CA GLU A 276 -22.41 11.86 8.91
C GLU A 276 -21.72 10.56 8.48
N TYR A 277 -20.76 10.66 7.54
CA TYR A 277 -20.04 9.51 7.03
C TYR A 277 -19.23 8.80 8.12
N GLY A 278 -18.46 9.57 8.89
CA GLY A 278 -17.64 9.04 9.98
C GLY A 278 -18.48 8.37 11.06
N SER A 279 -19.58 9.00 11.49
CA SER A 279 -20.52 8.40 12.45
C SER A 279 -21.16 7.13 11.92
N ARG A 280 -21.49 7.08 10.62
CA ARG A 280 -22.08 5.89 10.02
C ARG A 280 -21.07 4.72 9.98
N LEU A 281 -19.83 4.96 9.59
CA LEU A 281 -18.79 3.93 9.60
C LEU A 281 -18.55 3.37 11.00
N GLU A 282 -18.53 4.23 12.02
CA GLU A 282 -18.39 3.80 13.42
C GLU A 282 -19.58 2.94 13.87
N GLN A 283 -20.82 3.35 13.59
CA GLN A 283 -22.01 2.55 13.91
C GLN A 283 -21.98 1.17 13.26
N LEU A 284 -21.34 1.06 12.09
CA LEU A 284 -21.17 -0.19 11.34
C LEU A 284 -19.96 -1.01 11.81
N GLY A 285 -19.13 -0.48 12.72
CA GLY A 285 -17.89 -1.12 13.17
C GLY A 285 -16.77 -1.12 12.13
N ILE A 286 -16.86 -0.27 11.08
CA ILE A 286 -15.89 -0.21 9.99
C ILE A 286 -14.75 0.75 10.38
N HIS A 287 -13.53 0.22 10.41
CA HIS A 287 -12.34 0.95 10.82
C HIS A 287 -11.16 0.83 9.85
N ILE A 288 -11.22 -0.06 8.87
CA ILE A 288 -10.14 -0.32 7.91
C ILE A 288 -10.69 -0.15 6.49
N MET A 289 -10.07 0.70 5.68
CA MET A 289 -10.54 0.99 4.33
C MET A 289 -9.41 0.96 3.29
N TRP A 290 -9.74 0.48 2.09
CA TRP A 290 -8.82 0.55 0.96
C TRP A 290 -8.87 1.93 0.31
N ASN A 291 -7.72 2.52 -0.03
CA ASN A 291 -7.65 3.82 -0.71
C ASN A 291 -7.72 3.76 -2.24
N TYR A 292 -7.94 2.58 -2.84
CA TYR A 292 -7.98 2.42 -4.30
C TYR A 292 -6.65 2.79 -5.00
N ILE A 293 -5.53 2.56 -4.31
CA ILE A 293 -4.17 2.81 -4.80
C ILE A 293 -3.31 1.55 -4.64
N ASP A 294 -2.61 1.19 -5.71
CA ASP A 294 -1.58 0.16 -5.71
C ASP A 294 -0.19 0.80 -5.80
N SER A 295 0.77 0.32 -4.99
CA SER A 295 2.18 0.69 -5.07
C SER A 295 2.79 0.32 -6.44
N GLY A 296 2.24 -0.70 -7.10
CA GLY A 296 2.66 -1.20 -8.41
C GLY A 296 1.92 -2.47 -8.82
N THR A 297 2.39 -3.12 -9.89
CA THR A 297 1.92 -4.45 -10.32
C THR A 297 2.96 -5.50 -9.98
N ALA A 298 2.54 -6.58 -9.32
CA ALA A 298 3.38 -7.74 -9.04
C ALA A 298 3.88 -8.38 -10.34
N SER A 299 5.15 -8.76 -10.35
CA SER A 299 5.80 -9.49 -11.45
C SER A 299 6.99 -10.28 -10.91
N GLU A 300 7.71 -10.99 -11.76
CA GLU A 300 8.94 -11.69 -11.35
C GLU A 300 9.96 -10.67 -10.80
N GLY A 301 10.35 -10.83 -9.54
CA GLY A 301 11.24 -9.93 -8.80
C GLY A 301 10.59 -8.67 -8.23
N VAL A 302 9.25 -8.54 -8.28
CA VAL A 302 8.49 -7.38 -7.74
C VAL A 302 7.38 -7.89 -6.83
N ILE A 303 7.60 -7.86 -5.52
CA ILE A 303 6.64 -8.37 -4.53
C ILE A 303 6.66 -7.64 -3.18
N ASN A 304 7.81 -7.15 -2.72
CA ASN A 304 7.96 -6.66 -1.35
C ASN A 304 7.65 -5.15 -1.28
N GLN A 305 6.50 -4.75 -0.74
CA GLN A 305 6.08 -3.33 -0.62
C GLN A 305 7.04 -2.47 0.21
N MET A 306 7.83 -3.07 1.11
CA MET A 306 8.87 -2.36 1.89
C MET A 306 10.16 -2.11 1.09
N ASN A 307 10.37 -2.85 -0.01
CA ASN A 307 11.53 -2.69 -0.87
C ASN A 307 11.18 -1.77 -2.04
N THR A 308 11.38 -0.45 -1.88
CA THR A 308 11.02 0.53 -2.93
C THR A 308 11.78 0.30 -4.24
N SER A 309 12.89 -0.45 -4.23
CA SER A 309 13.63 -0.82 -5.43
C SER A 309 12.88 -1.81 -6.32
N ASP A 310 11.96 -2.62 -5.78
CA ASP A 310 11.05 -3.49 -6.53
C ASP A 310 10.12 -2.67 -7.43
N PHE A 311 9.72 -1.47 -6.99
CA PHE A 311 8.80 -0.58 -7.69
C PHE A 311 9.53 0.45 -8.53
N THR A 312 10.36 -0.06 -9.46
CA THR A 312 11.12 0.74 -10.42
C THR A 312 10.91 0.23 -11.84
N LEU A 313 11.02 1.11 -12.83
CA LEU A 313 10.83 0.72 -14.24
C LEU A 313 11.84 -0.36 -14.66
N ARG A 314 13.08 -0.31 -14.12
CA ARG A 314 14.11 -1.33 -14.35
C ARG A 314 13.66 -2.70 -13.87
N ARG A 315 13.18 -2.81 -12.62
CA ARG A 315 12.74 -4.10 -12.05
C ARG A 315 11.52 -4.63 -12.79
N TYR A 316 10.52 -3.79 -13.04
CA TYR A 316 9.34 -4.20 -13.78
C TYR A 316 9.67 -4.66 -15.21
N ALA A 317 10.53 -3.91 -15.93
CA ALA A 317 10.97 -4.30 -17.28
C ALA A 317 11.70 -5.66 -17.31
N ALA A 318 12.45 -5.98 -16.25
CA ALA A 318 13.09 -7.30 -16.08
C ALA A 318 12.05 -8.40 -15.81
N GLY A 319 11.06 -8.14 -14.94
CA GLY A 319 10.00 -9.11 -14.60
C GLY A 319 9.04 -9.45 -15.75
N ILE A 320 9.01 -8.63 -16.80
CA ILE A 320 8.22 -8.86 -18.02
C ILE A 320 9.06 -9.38 -19.20
N ARG A 321 10.35 -9.68 -19.02
CA ARG A 321 11.28 -10.04 -20.11
C ARG A 321 10.83 -11.22 -20.98
N ASN A 322 10.11 -12.18 -20.40
CA ASN A 322 9.66 -13.41 -21.06
C ASN A 322 8.46 -13.20 -21.99
N PHE A 323 7.85 -12.02 -22.03
CA PHE A 323 6.80 -11.71 -23.01
C PHE A 323 7.39 -11.34 -24.38
N ARG A 324 6.58 -11.51 -25.43
CA ARG A 324 6.91 -10.97 -26.77
C ARG A 324 7.11 -9.46 -26.72
N PHE A 325 7.98 -8.92 -27.58
CA PHE A 325 8.37 -7.51 -27.60
C PHE A 325 7.18 -6.54 -27.59
N SER A 326 6.16 -6.77 -28.42
CA SER A 326 4.95 -5.92 -28.48
C SER A 326 4.20 -5.88 -27.15
N LYS A 327 4.01 -7.03 -26.49
CA LYS A 327 3.38 -7.11 -25.16
C LYS A 327 4.27 -6.45 -24.10
N ARG A 328 5.59 -6.61 -24.16
CA ARG A 328 6.53 -5.94 -23.25
C ARG A 328 6.42 -4.43 -23.32
N MET A 329 6.38 -3.87 -24.52
CA MET A 329 6.24 -2.42 -24.72
C MET A 329 4.88 -1.91 -24.26
N ALA A 330 3.79 -2.64 -24.54
CA ALA A 330 2.47 -2.28 -24.05
C ALA A 330 2.39 -2.27 -22.51
N LEU A 331 2.96 -3.29 -21.85
CA LEU A 331 3.00 -3.38 -20.39
C LEU A 331 3.90 -2.29 -19.79
N LEU A 332 5.09 -2.06 -20.33
CA LEU A 332 5.99 -1.00 -19.87
C LEU A 332 5.35 0.38 -20.02
N LEU A 333 4.69 0.66 -21.15
CA LEU A 333 3.95 1.90 -21.37
C LEU A 333 2.84 2.08 -20.33
N LYS A 334 2.02 1.04 -20.10
CA LYS A 334 0.98 1.06 -19.05
C LYS A 334 1.62 1.37 -17.71
N ASN A 335 2.72 0.72 -17.38
CA ASN A 335 3.38 0.88 -16.08
C ASN A 335 3.99 2.28 -15.88
N ILE A 336 4.58 2.87 -16.93
CA ILE A 336 5.05 4.26 -16.92
C ILE A 336 3.90 5.23 -16.57
N ILE A 337 2.71 5.02 -17.16
CA ILE A 337 1.57 5.92 -17.00
C ILE A 337 0.87 5.72 -15.66
N PHE A 338 0.56 4.47 -15.31
CA PHE A 338 -0.29 4.13 -14.16
C PHE A 338 0.46 4.13 -12.83
N HIS A 339 1.75 3.79 -12.80
CA HIS A 339 2.50 3.65 -11.54
C HIS A 339 3.67 4.63 -11.43
N TYR A 340 4.51 4.73 -12.48
CA TYR A 340 5.68 5.64 -12.41
C TYR A 340 5.26 7.10 -12.28
N TYR A 341 4.43 7.59 -13.21
CA TYR A 341 3.86 8.93 -13.09
C TYR A 341 2.67 8.98 -12.13
N ALA A 342 1.81 7.95 -12.14
CA ALA A 342 0.55 7.89 -11.39
C ALA A 342 -0.28 9.19 -11.51
N SER A 343 -0.36 9.72 -12.73
CA SER A 343 -1.04 11.00 -13.02
C SER A 343 -2.37 10.74 -13.70
N GLU A 344 -3.46 11.20 -13.09
CA GLU A 344 -4.81 11.00 -13.61
C GLU A 344 -5.05 11.68 -14.96
N LYS A 345 -4.37 12.80 -15.21
CA LYS A 345 -4.33 13.44 -16.54
C LYS A 345 -3.74 12.48 -17.58
N LEU A 346 -2.59 11.87 -17.31
CA LEU A 346 -1.95 10.93 -18.23
C LEU A 346 -2.72 9.63 -18.40
N ILE A 347 -3.28 9.10 -17.30
CA ILE A 347 -4.13 7.90 -17.32
C ILE A 347 -5.40 8.17 -18.17
N THR A 348 -6.01 9.34 -18.02
CA THR A 348 -7.17 9.74 -18.82
C THR A 348 -6.82 9.90 -20.30
N SER A 349 -5.71 10.58 -20.62
CA SER A 349 -5.23 10.67 -22.01
C SER A 349 -4.92 9.28 -22.58
N TYR A 350 -4.31 8.37 -21.81
CA TYR A 350 -4.10 6.99 -22.24
C TYR A 350 -5.41 6.25 -22.54
N LYS A 351 -6.41 6.33 -21.64
CA LYS A 351 -7.73 5.72 -21.84
C LYS A 351 -8.40 6.27 -23.11
N LYS A 352 -8.33 7.58 -23.33
CA LYS A 352 -8.85 8.24 -24.55
C LYS A 352 -8.12 7.77 -25.80
N THR A 353 -6.78 7.70 -25.79
CA THR A 353 -5.96 7.21 -26.91
C THR A 353 -6.28 5.76 -27.27
N VAL A 354 -6.34 4.85 -26.29
CA VAL A 354 -6.71 3.44 -26.52
C VAL A 354 -8.15 3.30 -27.01
N GLY A 355 -9.08 4.08 -26.45
CA GLY A 355 -10.48 4.10 -26.89
C GLY A 355 -10.64 4.62 -28.33
N GLY A 356 -9.90 5.68 -28.68
CA GLY A 356 -9.83 6.25 -30.02
C GLY A 356 -9.27 5.25 -31.02
N LEU A 357 -8.15 4.58 -30.69
CA LEU A 357 -7.56 3.53 -31.51
C LEU A 357 -8.57 2.40 -31.77
N LYS A 358 -9.27 1.94 -30.72
CA LYS A 358 -10.29 0.89 -30.87
C LYS A 358 -11.43 1.34 -31.79
N ALA A 359 -11.87 2.60 -31.68
CA ALA A 359 -12.93 3.13 -32.53
C ALA A 359 -12.48 3.27 -34.00
N ILE A 360 -11.23 3.64 -34.26
CA ILE A 360 -10.68 3.76 -35.61
C ILE A 360 -10.48 2.37 -36.22
N VAL A 361 -9.78 1.48 -35.52
CA VAL A 361 -9.36 0.16 -36.05
C VAL A 361 -10.52 -0.82 -36.11
N PHE A 362 -11.28 -0.97 -35.01
CA PHE A 362 -12.33 -1.98 -34.92
C PHE A 362 -13.71 -1.47 -35.34
N LYS A 363 -14.01 -0.18 -35.11
CA LYS A 363 -15.31 0.42 -35.49
C LYS A 363 -15.27 1.23 -36.79
N LYS A 364 -14.11 1.31 -37.46
CA LYS A 364 -13.91 2.03 -38.73
C LYS A 364 -14.34 3.51 -38.69
N GLN A 365 -14.27 4.16 -37.52
CA GLN A 365 -14.71 5.55 -37.33
C GLN A 365 -13.57 6.54 -37.66
N LEU A 366 -13.27 6.73 -38.95
CA LEU A 366 -12.14 7.56 -39.41
C LEU A 366 -12.24 9.04 -38.97
N GLY A 367 -13.44 9.58 -38.78
CA GLY A 367 -13.64 10.94 -38.25
C GLY A 367 -13.06 11.17 -36.85
N LYS A 368 -12.66 10.11 -36.14
CA LYS A 368 -11.99 10.21 -34.83
C LYS A 368 -10.46 10.33 -34.91
N ILE A 369 -9.87 10.27 -36.11
CA ILE A 369 -8.42 10.39 -36.31
C ILE A 369 -7.84 11.69 -35.73
N PRO A 370 -8.40 12.89 -36.00
CA PRO A 370 -7.82 14.14 -35.48
C PRO A 370 -7.74 14.16 -33.95
N ARG A 371 -8.81 13.72 -33.28
CA ARG A 371 -8.87 13.62 -31.82
C ARG A 371 -7.89 12.59 -31.28
N PHE A 372 -7.79 11.43 -31.91
CA PHE A 372 -6.82 10.40 -31.56
C PHE A 372 -5.38 10.90 -31.65
N VAL A 373 -5.03 11.65 -32.71
CA VAL A 373 -3.69 12.25 -32.86
C VAL A 373 -3.40 13.24 -31.73
N ALA A 374 -4.35 14.13 -31.43
CA ALA A 374 -4.19 15.10 -30.33
C ALA A 374 -3.99 14.41 -28.97
N ASP A 375 -4.83 13.41 -28.64
CA ASP A 375 -4.73 12.63 -27.39
C ASP A 375 -3.40 11.83 -27.34
N SER A 376 -2.92 11.35 -28.50
CA SER A 376 -1.65 10.62 -28.61
C SER A 376 -0.44 11.52 -28.35
N VAL A 377 -0.39 12.73 -28.93
CA VAL A 377 0.72 13.68 -28.76
C VAL A 377 0.92 14.03 -27.28
N GLN A 378 -0.18 14.26 -26.54
CA GLN A 378 -0.13 14.54 -25.10
C GLN A 378 0.49 13.39 -24.30
N LEU A 379 0.24 12.15 -24.71
CA LEU A 379 0.78 10.96 -24.07
C LEU A 379 2.24 10.68 -24.49
N SER A 380 2.56 10.96 -25.75
CA SER A 380 3.87 10.65 -26.35
C SER A 380 5.00 11.38 -25.65
N TRP A 381 4.85 12.66 -25.32
CA TRP A 381 5.96 13.44 -24.73
C TRP A 381 6.43 12.91 -23.36
N PRO A 382 5.57 12.69 -22.35
CA PRO A 382 5.98 12.09 -21.08
C PRO A 382 6.64 10.72 -21.21
N VAL A 383 6.16 9.90 -22.16
CA VAL A 383 6.71 8.56 -22.43
C VAL A 383 8.07 8.67 -23.12
N LEU A 384 8.18 9.49 -24.17
CA LEU A 384 9.44 9.77 -24.87
C LEU A 384 10.49 10.30 -23.90
N LYS A 385 10.13 11.18 -22.97
CA LYS A 385 11.05 11.68 -21.93
C LYS A 385 11.63 10.52 -21.10
N VAL A 386 10.78 9.59 -20.64
CA VAL A 386 11.26 8.42 -19.89
C VAL A 386 12.16 7.53 -20.75
N MET A 387 11.81 7.32 -22.01
CA MET A 387 12.60 6.48 -22.92
C MET A 387 13.95 7.11 -23.28
N LEU A 388 13.97 8.41 -23.60
CA LEU A 388 15.19 9.17 -23.95
C LEU A 388 16.12 9.31 -22.74
N PHE A 389 15.57 9.54 -21.55
CA PHE A 389 16.35 9.68 -20.31
C PHE A 389 16.27 8.41 -19.45
N TRP A 390 16.21 7.23 -20.07
CA TRP A 390 16.00 5.95 -19.38
C TRP A 390 16.90 5.79 -18.17
N LYS A 391 18.21 6.02 -18.29
CA LYS A 391 19.19 5.90 -17.20
C LYS A 391 18.83 6.70 -15.95
N LYS A 392 18.21 7.88 -16.11
CA LYS A 392 17.78 8.74 -15.00
C LYS A 392 16.51 8.23 -14.33
N HIS A 393 15.57 7.70 -15.11
CA HIS A 393 14.23 7.35 -14.64
C HIS A 393 14.12 5.90 -14.17
N ARG A 394 14.92 4.98 -14.73
CA ARG A 394 14.72 3.53 -14.59
C ARG A 394 14.85 3.01 -13.15
N ASP A 395 15.58 3.73 -12.32
CA ASP A 395 15.97 3.32 -10.97
C ASP A 395 15.25 4.13 -9.89
N GLN A 396 14.41 5.09 -10.30
CA GLN A 396 13.60 5.89 -9.40
C GLN A 396 12.40 5.06 -8.93
N PRO A 397 12.12 5.01 -7.61
CA PRO A 397 10.90 4.44 -7.10
C PRO A 397 9.67 5.13 -7.70
N TYR A 398 8.60 4.36 -7.94
CA TYR A 398 7.32 4.91 -8.33
C TYR A 398 6.80 5.90 -7.30
N ARG A 399 6.09 6.93 -7.78
CA ARG A 399 5.58 8.04 -6.96
C ARG A 399 4.90 7.54 -5.68
N LEU A 400 3.93 6.64 -5.82
CA LEU A 400 3.09 6.14 -4.73
C LEU A 400 3.71 4.95 -3.97
N ALA A 401 4.91 4.49 -4.35
CA ALA A 401 5.67 3.46 -3.65
C ALA A 401 6.89 4.03 -2.91
N LYS A 402 7.28 5.27 -3.20
CA LYS A 402 8.52 5.92 -2.70
C LYS A 402 8.67 5.87 -1.18
N TYR A 403 7.56 6.01 -0.46
CA TYR A 403 7.53 6.02 1.00
C TYR A 403 6.99 4.72 1.60
N ALA A 404 6.80 3.67 0.78
CA ALA A 404 6.25 2.38 1.18
C ALA A 404 5.05 2.48 2.14
N PRO A 405 3.98 3.22 1.79
CA PRO A 405 2.78 3.21 2.62
C PRO A 405 2.17 1.80 2.64
N LEU A 406 1.90 1.28 3.83
CA LEU A 406 1.22 0.00 4.02
C LEU A 406 -0.13 0.21 4.70
N LEU A 407 -0.09 0.84 5.87
CA LEU A 407 -1.23 1.18 6.71
C LEU A 407 -0.97 2.56 7.31
N PHE A 408 -1.96 3.45 7.32
CA PHE A 408 -1.85 4.77 7.92
C PHE A 408 -3.20 5.31 8.38
N ARG A 409 -3.20 6.28 9.29
CA ARG A 409 -4.44 6.88 9.79
C ARG A 409 -5.00 7.92 8.84
N HIS A 410 -6.32 7.96 8.76
CA HIS A 410 -7.07 9.05 8.16
C HIS A 410 -8.23 9.44 9.07
N ARG A 411 -8.35 10.73 9.34
CA ARG A 411 -9.49 11.27 10.09
C ARG A 411 -10.61 11.73 9.17
N ILE A 412 -11.83 11.24 9.44
CA ILE A 412 -13.07 11.69 8.80
C ILE A 412 -14.03 12.16 9.90
N GLY A 413 -14.41 13.44 9.87
CA GLY A 413 -15.10 14.08 10.98
C GLY A 413 -14.30 13.93 12.29
N ASN A 414 -14.91 13.30 13.30
CA ASN A 414 -14.28 13.03 14.60
C ASN A 414 -13.76 11.60 14.75
N ARG A 415 -13.66 10.83 13.64
CA ARG A 415 -13.30 9.41 13.67
C ARG A 415 -11.98 9.15 12.98
N ASP A 416 -11.16 8.33 13.61
CA ASP A 416 -9.93 7.79 13.03
C ASP A 416 -10.25 6.46 12.36
N LEU A 417 -9.77 6.31 11.14
CA LEU A 417 -9.81 5.07 10.38
C LEU A 417 -8.39 4.72 9.96
N PHE A 418 -8.15 3.44 9.71
CA PHE A 418 -6.95 2.96 9.05
C PHE A 418 -7.20 2.80 7.57
N ILE A 419 -6.24 3.26 6.80
CA ILE A 419 -6.22 3.16 5.36
C ILE A 419 -5.05 2.29 4.96
N PHE A 420 -5.27 1.35 4.04
CA PHE A 420 -4.20 0.49 3.52
C PHE A 420 -3.96 0.68 2.02
N GLN A 421 -2.73 0.44 1.61
CA GLN A 421 -2.29 0.44 0.21
C GLN A 421 -1.86 -0.96 -0.21
N THR A 422 -2.12 -1.33 -1.46
CA THR A 422 -1.94 -2.68 -1.97
C THR A 422 -0.86 -2.77 -3.06
N ILE A 423 -0.55 -3.99 -3.48
CA ILE A 423 0.10 -4.28 -4.77
C ILE A 423 -0.92 -4.99 -5.68
N GLU A 424 -1.04 -4.55 -6.94
CA GLU A 424 -1.90 -5.19 -7.93
C GLU A 424 -1.32 -6.57 -8.26
N MET A 425 -2.03 -7.65 -7.93
CA MET A 425 -1.61 -9.02 -8.21
C MET A 425 -2.70 -9.78 -8.97
N VAL A 426 -2.59 -9.76 -10.30
CA VAL A 426 -3.50 -10.47 -11.21
C VAL A 426 -2.82 -11.67 -11.89
N ASP A 427 -1.49 -11.68 -11.97
CA ASP A 427 -0.69 -12.77 -12.54
C ASP A 427 -0.04 -13.58 -11.40
N PHE A 428 -0.77 -14.57 -10.88
CA PHE A 428 -0.32 -15.41 -9.76
C PHE A 428 0.85 -16.34 -10.13
N LYS A 429 1.07 -16.61 -11.43
CA LYS A 429 2.25 -17.36 -11.89
C LYS A 429 3.52 -16.59 -11.59
N LYS A 430 3.50 -15.28 -11.88
CA LYS A 430 4.64 -14.40 -11.62
C LYS A 430 4.69 -13.92 -10.19
N GLY A 431 3.57 -13.39 -9.69
CA GLY A 431 3.46 -12.77 -8.37
C GLY A 431 3.84 -13.74 -7.25
N LEU A 432 3.37 -14.98 -7.33
CA LEU A 432 3.63 -16.04 -6.34
C LEU A 432 4.65 -17.09 -6.84
N SER A 433 5.49 -16.73 -7.82
CA SER A 433 6.58 -17.61 -8.25
C SER A 433 7.49 -17.95 -7.08
N VAL A 434 8.11 -19.14 -7.11
CA VAL A 434 9.07 -19.57 -6.07
C VAL A 434 10.13 -18.49 -5.81
N ALA A 435 10.67 -17.86 -6.85
CA ALA A 435 11.67 -16.80 -6.71
C ALA A 435 11.16 -15.58 -5.92
N ASN A 436 9.89 -15.18 -6.10
CA ASN A 436 9.30 -14.09 -5.34
C ASN A 436 9.05 -14.49 -3.88
N ILE A 437 8.60 -15.73 -3.64
CA ILE A 437 8.38 -16.24 -2.29
C ILE A 437 9.70 -16.33 -1.52
N GLU A 438 10.76 -16.85 -2.13
CA GLU A 438 12.10 -16.86 -1.51
C GLU A 438 12.62 -15.45 -1.24
N LYS A 439 12.47 -14.53 -2.19
CA LYS A 439 12.85 -13.13 -1.99
C LYS A 439 12.10 -12.50 -0.82
N LEU A 440 10.78 -12.73 -0.73
CA LEU A 440 9.95 -12.21 0.35
C LEU A 440 10.45 -12.73 1.71
N ILE A 441 10.71 -14.04 1.83
CA ILE A 441 11.25 -14.67 3.04
C ILE A 441 12.62 -14.08 3.41
N HIS A 442 13.54 -14.03 2.46
CA HIS A 442 14.90 -13.53 2.68
C HIS A 442 14.90 -12.07 3.16
N GLU A 443 14.03 -11.24 2.59
CA GLU A 443 13.93 -9.82 2.94
C GLU A 443 13.04 -9.57 4.16
N SER A 444 12.48 -10.60 4.80
CA SER A 444 11.44 -10.46 5.83
C SER A 444 10.36 -9.46 5.37
N GLY A 445 10.01 -9.58 4.09
CA GLY A 445 9.23 -8.61 3.35
C GLY A 445 7.74 -8.73 3.63
N ILE A 446 6.98 -7.78 3.11
CA ILE A 446 5.53 -7.73 3.28
C ILE A 446 4.87 -7.35 1.98
N PHE A 447 3.74 -7.99 1.69
CA PHE A 447 2.80 -7.53 0.69
C PHE A 447 1.35 -7.63 1.20
N ILE A 448 0.53 -6.68 0.74
CA ILE A 448 -0.92 -6.68 0.82
C ILE A 448 -1.41 -6.70 -0.63
N ALA A 449 -1.80 -7.87 -1.11
CA ALA A 449 -2.17 -8.07 -2.50
C ALA A 449 -3.62 -7.63 -2.73
N HIS A 450 -3.82 -6.75 -3.71
CA HIS A 450 -5.12 -6.52 -4.33
C HIS A 450 -5.27 -7.51 -5.49
N THR A 451 -6.22 -8.43 -5.34
CA THR A 451 -6.37 -9.56 -6.26
C THR A 451 -7.74 -9.57 -6.91
N TYR A 452 -7.79 -10.13 -8.12
CA TYR A 452 -9.06 -10.52 -8.76
C TYR A 452 -9.00 -12.03 -9.00
N PHE A 453 -9.29 -12.82 -7.97
CA PHE A 453 -9.14 -14.28 -8.07
C PHE A 453 -10.00 -14.88 -9.20
N ALA A 454 -11.23 -14.41 -9.35
CA ALA A 454 -12.19 -14.92 -10.34
C ALA A 454 -12.14 -14.22 -11.71
N VAL A 455 -11.11 -13.41 -12.04
CA VAL A 455 -11.12 -12.62 -13.29
C VAL A 455 -11.22 -13.52 -14.55
N PRO A 456 -12.21 -13.30 -15.44
CA PRO A 456 -12.44 -14.17 -16.61
C PRO A 456 -11.67 -13.71 -17.86
N MET A 457 -10.98 -12.58 -17.79
CA MET A 457 -10.41 -11.90 -18.96
C MET A 457 -9.19 -12.64 -19.50
N LYS A 458 -9.35 -13.33 -20.63
CA LYS A 458 -8.32 -14.16 -21.29
C LYS A 458 -6.98 -13.45 -21.57
N TYR A 459 -6.95 -12.12 -21.63
CA TYR A 459 -5.72 -11.36 -21.88
C TYR A 459 -4.82 -11.22 -20.63
N HIS A 460 -5.36 -11.44 -19.43
CA HIS A 460 -4.53 -11.56 -18.23
C HIS A 460 -3.84 -12.93 -18.23
N SER A 461 -2.51 -12.90 -18.12
CA SER A 461 -1.70 -14.10 -17.87
C SER A 461 -1.74 -14.45 -16.39
N GLY A 462 -1.58 -15.74 -16.07
CA GLY A 462 -1.47 -16.21 -14.68
C GLY A 462 -2.71 -16.02 -13.81
N ARG A 463 -3.89 -15.98 -14.42
CA ARG A 463 -5.18 -16.00 -13.71
C ARG A 463 -5.29 -17.30 -12.91
N MET A 464 -5.99 -17.25 -11.77
CA MET A 464 -6.24 -18.42 -10.94
C MET A 464 -6.98 -19.53 -11.70
N PHE A 465 -7.93 -19.14 -12.54
CA PHE A 465 -8.78 -20.04 -13.29
C PHE A 465 -8.36 -20.18 -14.76
N LYS A 466 -8.16 -21.41 -15.21
CA LYS A 466 -7.93 -21.76 -16.62
C LYS A 466 -9.26 -21.76 -17.38
N THR A 467 -10.27 -22.43 -16.83
CA THR A 467 -11.69 -22.40 -17.23
C THR A 467 -12.55 -21.98 -16.05
N ALA A 468 -13.86 -21.79 -16.22
CA ALA A 468 -14.75 -21.32 -15.15
C ALA A 468 -14.76 -22.23 -13.91
N ASP A 469 -14.42 -23.50 -14.10
CA ASP A 469 -14.50 -24.61 -13.14
C ASP A 469 -13.14 -25.26 -12.84
N GLN A 470 -12.06 -24.83 -13.50
CA GLN A 470 -10.74 -25.45 -13.36
C GLN A 470 -9.66 -24.43 -13.01
N LEU A 471 -8.91 -24.71 -11.95
CA LEU A 471 -7.71 -23.97 -11.58
C LEU A 471 -6.59 -24.13 -12.62
N ASP A 472 -5.79 -23.09 -12.80
CA ASP A 472 -4.54 -23.20 -13.55
C ASP A 472 -3.52 -24.03 -12.74
N PRO A 473 -2.95 -25.12 -13.29
CA PRO A 473 -2.07 -26.01 -12.54
C PRO A 473 -0.80 -25.34 -11.98
N GLU A 474 -0.24 -24.37 -12.71
CA GLU A 474 0.96 -23.65 -12.27
C GLU A 474 0.62 -22.67 -11.14
N VAL A 475 -0.56 -22.04 -11.22
CA VAL A 475 -1.05 -21.20 -10.13
C VAL A 475 -1.33 -22.03 -8.88
N ALA A 476 -1.98 -23.19 -9.02
CA ALA A 476 -2.20 -24.11 -7.91
C ALA A 476 -0.87 -24.54 -7.27
N ALA A 477 0.14 -24.90 -8.08
CA ALA A 477 1.47 -25.25 -7.58
C ALA A 477 2.14 -24.09 -6.81
N ASN A 478 1.99 -22.85 -7.26
CA ASN A 478 2.48 -21.67 -6.52
C ASN A 478 1.76 -21.47 -5.19
N PHE A 479 0.45 -21.70 -5.12
CA PHE A 479 -0.29 -21.67 -3.86
C PHE A 479 0.11 -22.82 -2.93
N THR A 480 0.38 -24.01 -3.45
CA THR A 480 0.96 -25.12 -2.66
C THR A 480 2.28 -24.71 -2.04
N ASN A 481 3.19 -24.14 -2.84
CA ASN A 481 4.49 -23.67 -2.36
C ASN A 481 4.33 -22.62 -1.26
N LEU A 482 3.47 -21.62 -1.46
CA LEU A 482 3.17 -20.61 -0.44
C LEU A 482 2.60 -21.25 0.85
N GLY A 483 1.65 -22.17 0.71
CA GLY A 483 1.07 -22.89 1.85
C GLY A 483 2.11 -23.68 2.65
N ASP A 484 3.08 -24.31 1.98
CA ASP A 484 4.20 -24.99 2.64
C ASP A 484 5.06 -24.02 3.47
N ARG A 485 5.36 -22.83 2.91
CA ARG A 485 6.12 -21.78 3.61
C ARG A 485 5.37 -21.22 4.82
N ILE A 486 4.05 -21.08 4.72
CA ILE A 486 3.18 -20.66 5.83
C ILE A 486 3.19 -21.72 6.95
N ARG A 487 3.01 -23.00 6.63
CA ARG A 487 3.05 -24.10 7.62
C ARG A 487 4.38 -24.18 8.35
N ARG A 488 5.48 -23.89 7.66
CA ARG A 488 6.84 -23.83 8.23
C ARG A 488 7.12 -22.58 9.05
N LYS A 489 6.15 -21.65 9.17
CA LYS A 489 6.29 -20.37 9.85
C LYS A 489 7.36 -19.46 9.24
N GLU A 490 7.73 -19.67 7.98
CA GLU A 490 8.63 -18.78 7.23
C GLU A 490 7.88 -17.52 6.76
N ILE A 491 6.56 -17.64 6.58
CA ILE A 491 5.64 -16.57 6.22
C ILE A 491 4.49 -16.55 7.21
N TRP A 492 4.22 -15.37 7.77
CA TRP A 492 2.96 -15.09 8.44
C TRP A 492 1.92 -14.68 7.41
N ASN A 493 0.81 -15.41 7.33
CA ASN A 493 -0.31 -15.10 6.45
C ASN A 493 -1.55 -14.68 7.27
N PRO A 494 -1.67 -13.37 7.58
CA PRO A 494 -2.84 -12.82 8.26
C PRO A 494 -3.96 -12.48 7.26
N THR A 495 -5.17 -12.37 7.79
CA THR A 495 -6.22 -11.52 7.21
C THR A 495 -5.84 -10.05 7.33
N LEU A 496 -6.47 -9.17 6.55
CA LEU A 496 -6.22 -7.74 6.58
C LEU A 496 -6.56 -7.13 7.94
N GLY A 497 -7.65 -7.51 8.58
CA GLY A 497 -7.99 -7.08 9.95
C GLY A 497 -6.92 -7.47 10.97
N GLU A 498 -6.42 -8.71 10.92
CA GLU A 498 -5.32 -9.19 11.77
C GLU A 498 -4.02 -8.39 11.51
N LEU A 499 -3.69 -8.14 10.23
CA LEU A 499 -2.50 -7.37 9.86
C LEU A 499 -2.61 -5.91 10.30
N ALA A 500 -3.74 -5.27 10.04
CA ALA A 500 -3.97 -3.87 10.38
C ALA A 500 -3.90 -3.67 11.91
N THR A 501 -4.53 -4.57 12.67
CA THR A 501 -4.47 -4.56 14.14
C THR A 501 -3.05 -4.76 14.65
N PHE A 502 -2.25 -5.58 13.98
CA PHE A 502 -0.84 -5.77 14.36
C PHE A 502 0.00 -4.53 14.03
N LEU A 503 -0.11 -4.00 12.81
CA LEU A 503 0.68 -2.85 12.37
C LEU A 503 0.27 -1.56 13.08
N SER A 504 -0.99 -1.39 13.49
CA SER A 504 -1.44 -0.21 14.25
C SER A 504 -0.74 -0.06 15.60
N LYS A 505 -0.16 -1.15 16.14
CA LYS A 505 0.61 -1.12 17.39
C LYS A 505 1.91 -0.32 17.25
N PHE A 506 2.42 -0.10 16.03
CA PHE A 506 3.62 0.72 15.79
C PHE A 506 3.42 2.17 16.24
N ASP A 507 2.18 2.68 16.22
CA ASP A 507 1.84 4.03 16.69
C ASP A 507 2.11 4.23 18.20
N ALA A 508 2.09 3.14 18.98
CA ALA A 508 2.28 3.16 20.43
C ALA A 508 3.75 2.93 20.83
N VAL A 509 4.65 2.69 19.87
CA VAL A 509 6.05 2.43 20.21
C VAL A 509 6.71 3.70 20.72
N LEU A 510 7.24 3.62 21.95
CA LEU A 510 8.02 4.66 22.59
C LEU A 510 9.34 4.09 23.11
N LEU A 511 10.43 4.69 22.67
CA LEU A 511 11.78 4.42 23.14
C LEU A 511 12.30 5.59 23.98
N ASP A 512 13.16 5.27 24.94
CA ASP A 512 13.94 6.27 25.67
C ASP A 512 15.37 5.79 25.89
N VAL A 513 16.20 6.60 26.55
CA VAL A 513 17.55 6.24 26.98
C VAL A 513 17.63 6.28 28.50
N VAL A 514 18.18 5.20 29.08
CA VAL A 514 18.50 5.10 30.50
C VAL A 514 19.94 4.63 30.63
N ASN A 515 20.78 5.37 31.35
CA ASN A 515 22.20 5.05 31.53
C ASN A 515 22.95 4.85 30.19
N GLY A 516 22.63 5.65 29.17
CA GLY A 516 23.22 5.56 27.85
C GLY A 516 22.75 4.40 26.97
N LYS A 517 21.80 3.58 27.43
CA LYS A 517 21.21 2.47 26.68
C LYS A 517 19.79 2.78 26.23
N ILE A 518 19.46 2.43 24.99
CA ILE A 518 18.09 2.53 24.47
C ILE A 518 17.22 1.47 25.17
N VAL A 519 16.09 1.91 25.73
CA VAL A 519 15.08 1.06 26.37
C VAL A 519 13.73 1.23 25.68
N VAL A 520 12.96 0.14 25.63
CA VAL A 520 11.58 0.16 25.16
C VAL A 520 10.67 0.54 26.33
N VAL A 521 10.12 1.75 26.29
CA VAL A 521 9.16 2.24 27.30
C VAL A 521 7.78 1.65 27.02
N GLU A 522 7.36 1.71 25.76
CA GLU A 522 6.14 1.08 25.26
C GLU A 522 6.44 0.33 23.97
N SER A 523 6.04 -0.94 23.90
CA SER A 523 6.27 -1.80 22.72
C SER A 523 5.03 -2.01 21.86
N GLY A 524 3.85 -1.64 22.35
CA GLY A 524 2.57 -2.04 21.76
C GLY A 524 2.38 -3.57 21.69
N GLU A 525 3.12 -4.35 22.49
CA GLU A 525 3.22 -5.81 22.41
C GLU A 525 3.84 -6.34 21.09
N ILE A 526 4.61 -5.51 20.38
CA ILE A 526 5.32 -5.93 19.18
C ILE A 526 6.60 -6.69 19.59
N PRO A 527 6.87 -7.88 19.00
CA PRO A 527 8.15 -8.55 19.23
C PRO A 527 9.32 -7.67 18.78
N PHE A 528 10.34 -7.53 19.63
CA PHE A 528 11.54 -6.75 19.33
C PHE A 528 12.80 -7.49 19.75
N ARG A 529 13.95 -7.05 19.22
CA ARG A 529 15.28 -7.51 19.65
C ARG A 529 16.26 -6.36 19.71
N THR A 530 17.26 -6.49 20.58
CA THR A 530 18.41 -5.59 20.62
C THR A 530 19.45 -5.99 19.58
N ILE A 531 20.04 -5.01 18.91
CA ILE A 531 21.16 -5.18 17.99
C ILE A 531 22.40 -4.44 18.52
N LYS A 532 23.57 -4.99 18.21
CA LYS A 532 24.89 -4.49 18.62
C LYS A 532 25.78 -4.27 17.41
#